data_AF-A0A847WA74-F1
#
_entry.id   AF-A0A847WA74-F1
#
_cell.length_a   1.000
_cell.length_b   1.000
_cell.length_c   1.000
_cell.angle_alpha   90.00
_cell.angle_beta   90.00
_cell.angle_gamma   90.00
#
_symmetry.space_group_name_H-M   'P 1'
#
loop_
_entity.id
_entity.type
_entity.pdbx_description
1 polymer ?
#
loop_
_entity_poly.entity_id
_entity_poly.type
_entity_poly.pdbx_seq_one_letter_code
_entity_poly.pdbx_strand_id
1 'polypeptide(L)'
;MNGVVAVVIGFTALFALLRKTELYPALTEGIKDGLSVIYRIFPPVAAMLTAVYMFRASGALEILTFALSPAFNLLGIPPETAPLILIRPLSGSGALAVATEIIKQTGPDSEAG
;
A
#
# COMPACT_ATOMS: atom_id res chain seq x y z
N MET A 1 -9.25 -10.11 15.41
CA MET A 1 -7.80 -9.79 15.40
C MET A 1 -7.11 -10.15 16.71
N ASN A 2 -7.68 -9.83 17.88
CA ASN A 2 -7.06 -10.09 19.19
C ASN A 2 -6.75 -11.57 19.49
N GLY A 3 -7.61 -12.50 19.05
CA GLY A 3 -7.38 -13.94 19.27
C GLY A 3 -6.20 -14.51 18.47
N VAL A 4 -5.93 -13.97 17.29
CA VAL A 4 -4.83 -14.47 16.42
C VAL A 4 -3.48 -14.20 17.05
N VAL A 5 -3.30 -13.00 17.61
CA VAL A 5 -2.06 -12.61 18.29
C VAL A 5 -1.79 -13.51 19.48
N ALA A 6 -2.81 -13.78 20.31
CA ALA A 6 -2.68 -14.66 21.47
C ALA A 6 -2.33 -16.10 21.06
N VAL A 7 -2.93 -16.61 19.98
CA VAL A 7 -2.64 -17.96 19.45
C VAL A 7 -1.21 -18.05 18.93
N VAL A 8 -0.73 -17.06 18.18
CA VAL A 8 0.64 -17.07 17.64
C VAL A 8 1.68 -17.03 18.75
N ILE A 9 1.49 -16.16 19.75
CA ILE A 9 2.40 -16.06 20.91
C ILE A 9 2.36 -17.34 21.74
N GLY A 10 1.17 -17.87 22.03
CA GLY A 10 1.01 -19.11 22.78
C GLY A 10 1.65 -20.31 22.07
N PHE A 11 1.47 -20.41 20.74
CA PHE A 11 2.06 -21.47 19.93
C PHE A 11 3.58 -21.40 19.89
N THR A 12 4.15 -20.21 19.67
CA THR A 12 5.62 -20.03 19.66
C THR A 12 6.25 -20.31 21.03
N ALA A 13 5.60 -19.91 22.13
CA ALA A 13 6.05 -20.24 23.48
C ALA A 13 6.01 -21.75 23.75
N LEU A 14 4.90 -22.43 23.39
CA LEU A 14 4.77 -23.88 23.52
C LEU A 14 5.82 -24.62 22.68
N PHE A 15 6.05 -24.16 21.45
CA PHE A 15 7.05 -24.74 20.55
C PHE A 15 8.47 -24.60 21.10
N ALA A 16 8.83 -23.42 21.64
CA ALA A 16 10.13 -23.18 22.27
C ALA A 16 10.36 -24.07 23.50
N LEU A 17 9.32 -24.26 24.33
CA LEU A 17 9.34 -25.20 25.46
C LEU A 17 9.59 -26.64 25.00
N LEU A 18 8.85 -27.11 23.98
CA LEU A 18 9.00 -28.47 23.44
C LEU A 18 10.38 -28.71 22.81
N ARG A 19 10.97 -27.70 22.17
CA ARG A 19 12.30 -27.75 21.55
C ARG A 19 13.45 -27.43 22.51
N LYS A 20 13.16 -27.14 23.78
CA LYS A 20 14.15 -26.71 24.79
C LYS A 20 15.04 -25.56 24.29
N THR A 21 14.45 -24.64 23.53
CA THR A 21 15.16 -23.50 22.94
C THR A 21 14.91 -22.26 23.79
N GLU A 22 15.92 -21.42 23.96
CA GLU A 22 15.77 -20.16 24.68
C GLU A 22 14.92 -19.17 23.86
N LEU A 23 13.70 -18.90 24.34
CA LEU A 23 12.72 -18.07 23.62
C LEU A 23 13.21 -16.62 23.46
N TYR A 24 13.82 -16.05 24.49
CA TYR A 24 14.22 -14.64 24.48
C TYR A 24 15.30 -14.32 23.43
N PRO A 25 16.44 -15.03 23.37
CA PRO A 25 17.42 -14.84 22.30
C PRO A 25 16.83 -15.01 20.91
N ALA A 26 16.03 -16.07 20.68
CA ALA A 26 15.40 -16.33 19.38
C ALA A 26 14.47 -15.19 18.95
N LEU A 27 13.69 -14.61 19.88
CA LEU A 27 12.87 -13.44 19.61
C LEU A 27 13.72 -12.21 19.25
N THR A 28 14.80 -11.96 20.00
CA THR A 28 15.68 -10.81 19.72
C THR A 28 16.39 -10.93 18.37
N GLU A 29 16.74 -12.14 17.95
CA GLU A 29 17.29 -12.42 16.62
C GLU A 29 16.26 -12.16 15.52
N GLY A 30 15.04 -12.68 15.69
CA GLY A 30 13.94 -12.38 14.76
C GLY A 30 13.63 -10.89 14.63
N ILE A 31 13.73 -10.11 15.72
CA ILE A 31 13.60 -8.64 15.66
C ILE A 31 14.73 -8.00 14.86
N LYS A 32 15.99 -8.45 15.04
CA LYS A 32 17.14 -7.93 14.28
C LYS A 32 16.99 -8.20 12.78
N ASP A 33 16.53 -9.39 12.43
CA ASP A 33 16.24 -9.74 11.03
C ASP A 33 15.11 -8.87 10.47
N GLY A 34 14.04 -8.69 11.25
CA GLY A 34 12.94 -7.78 10.89
C GLY A 34 13.41 -6.34 10.66
N LEU A 35 14.32 -5.83 11.49
CA LEU A 35 14.92 -4.51 11.29
C LEU A 35 15.70 -4.43 9.98
N SER A 36 16.48 -5.46 9.65
CA SER A 36 17.20 -5.52 8.36
C SER A 36 16.24 -5.45 7.17
N VAL A 37 15.09 -6.14 7.25
CA VAL A 37 14.03 -6.06 6.24
C VAL A 37 13.45 -4.64 6.15
N ILE A 38 13.18 -3.99 7.29
CA ILE A 38 12.69 -2.60 7.31
C ILE A 38 13.67 -1.67 6.59
N TYR A 39 14.97 -1.77 6.87
CA TYR A 39 16.00 -0.96 6.20
C TYR A 39 16.04 -1.15 4.69
N ARG A 40 15.67 -2.34 4.18
CA ARG A 40 15.62 -2.63 2.74
C ARG A 40 14.34 -2.14 2.07
N ILE A 41 13.20 -2.22 2.76
CA ILE A 41 11.88 -1.90 2.17
C ILE A 41 11.53 -0.42 2.33
N PHE A 42 11.88 0.19 3.47
CA PHE A 42 11.48 1.56 3.76
C PHE A 42 11.98 2.57 2.72
N PRO A 43 13.25 2.57 2.29
CA PRO A 43 13.74 3.59 1.36
C PRO A 43 13.06 3.52 -0.02
N PRO A 44 12.93 2.35 -0.69
CA PRO A 44 12.19 2.27 -1.95
C PRO A 44 10.74 2.73 -1.84
N VAL A 45 10.03 2.34 -0.77
CA VAL A 45 8.63 2.76 -0.56
C VAL A 45 8.55 4.27 -0.34
N ALA A 46 9.42 4.86 0.48
CA ALA A 46 9.45 6.30 0.71
C ALA A 46 9.78 7.08 -0.58
N ALA A 47 10.78 6.64 -1.35
CA ALA A 47 11.15 7.25 -2.61
C ALA A 47 10.01 7.19 -3.63
N MET A 48 9.35 6.04 -3.74
CA MET A 48 8.21 5.82 -4.60
C MET A 48 7.01 6.71 -4.22
N LEU A 49 6.62 6.75 -2.94
CA LEU A 49 5.53 7.63 -2.48
C LEU A 49 5.85 9.10 -2.73
N THR A 50 7.11 9.51 -2.51
CA THR A 50 7.58 10.86 -2.81
C THR A 50 7.48 11.17 -4.30
N ALA A 51 7.95 10.27 -5.16
CA ALA A 51 7.87 10.41 -6.61
C ALA A 51 6.42 10.53 -7.09
N VAL A 52 5.52 9.69 -6.57
CA VAL A 52 4.09 9.77 -6.87
C VAL A 52 3.52 11.12 -6.43
N TYR A 53 3.83 11.60 -5.22
CA TYR A 53 3.35 12.89 -4.75
C TYR A 53 3.86 14.05 -5.61
N MET A 54 5.16 14.07 -5.93
CA MET A 54 5.75 15.09 -6.81
C MET A 54 5.15 15.06 -8.22
N PHE A 55 4.90 13.86 -8.76
CA PHE A 55 4.28 13.67 -10.06
C PHE A 55 2.82 14.14 -10.11
N ARG A 56 2.07 13.97 -9.01
CA ARG A 56 0.73 14.55 -8.86
C ARG A 56 0.80 16.07 -8.73
N ALA A 57 1.71 16.60 -7.92
CA ALA A 57 1.82 18.03 -7.66
C ALA A 57 2.38 18.82 -8.86
N SER A 58 3.08 18.17 -9.79
CA SER A 58 3.70 18.83 -10.94
C SER A 58 2.74 19.16 -12.09
N GLY A 59 1.47 18.73 -12.01
CA GLY A 59 0.53 18.89 -13.14
C GLY A 59 0.72 17.86 -14.26
N ALA A 60 1.64 16.89 -14.08
CA ALA A 60 1.95 15.90 -15.13
C ALA A 60 0.78 14.95 -15.40
N LEU A 61 -0.06 14.69 -14.39
CA LEU A 61 -1.27 13.89 -14.54
C LEU A 61 -2.29 14.55 -15.46
N GLU A 62 -2.46 15.85 -15.35
CA GLU A 62 -3.38 16.67 -16.14
C GLU A 62 -2.92 16.71 -17.60
N ILE A 63 -1.61 16.79 -17.83
CA ILE A 63 -1.04 16.73 -19.18
C ILE A 63 -1.22 15.33 -19.79
N LEU A 64 -0.96 14.27 -19.02
CA LEU A 64 -1.13 12.88 -19.46
C LEU A 64 -2.60 12.54 -19.73
N THR A 65 -3.50 12.97 -18.87
CA THR A 65 -4.95 12.77 -19.06
C THR A 65 -5.47 13.56 -20.24
N PHE A 66 -4.99 14.79 -20.47
CA PHE A 66 -5.33 15.54 -21.67
C PHE A 66 -4.84 14.85 -22.95
N ALA A 67 -3.60 14.34 -22.95
CA ALA A 67 -3.03 13.61 -24.08
C ALA A 67 -3.74 12.27 -24.35
N LEU A 68 -4.18 11.57 -23.30
CA LEU A 68 -4.91 10.30 -23.37
C LEU A 68 -6.44 10.48 -23.47
N SER A 69 -6.94 11.70 -23.34
CA SER A 69 -8.36 12.06 -23.43
C SER A 69 -9.09 11.44 -24.64
N PRO A 70 -8.54 11.46 -25.89
CA PRO A 70 -9.23 10.82 -27.01
C PRO A 70 -9.37 9.29 -26.86
N ALA A 71 -8.46 8.63 -26.15
CA ALA A 71 -8.54 7.20 -25.85
C ALA A 71 -9.47 6.91 -24.66
N PHE A 72 -9.44 7.74 -23.62
CA PHE A 72 -10.32 7.60 -22.45
C PHE A 72 -11.79 7.91 -22.77
N ASN A 73 -12.06 8.89 -23.64
CA ASN A 73 -13.41 9.18 -24.14
C ASN A 73 -13.98 8.00 -24.96
N LEU A 74 -13.13 7.25 -25.66
CA LEU A 74 -13.54 6.05 -26.40
C LEU A 74 -13.89 4.88 -25.46
N LEU A 75 -13.29 4.85 -24.27
CA LEU A 75 -13.48 3.83 -23.24
C LEU A 75 -14.51 4.23 -22.17
N GLY A 76 -15.04 5.45 -22.19
CA GLY A 76 -15.97 5.96 -21.18
C GLY A 76 -15.36 6.11 -19.79
N ILE A 77 -14.03 6.29 -19.68
CA ILE A 77 -13.34 6.37 -18.38
C ILE A 77 -13.33 7.83 -17.90
N PRO A 78 -13.89 8.14 -16.72
CA PRO A 78 -13.87 9.50 -16.17
C PRO A 78 -12.44 9.94 -15.83
N PRO A 79 -12.01 11.16 -16.20
CA PRO A 79 -10.65 11.65 -15.98
C PRO A 79 -10.26 11.69 -14.49
N GLU A 80 -11.23 11.76 -13.58
CA GLU A 80 -11.04 11.76 -12.13
C GLU A 80 -10.43 10.44 -11.61
N THR A 81 -10.55 9.35 -12.37
CA THR A 81 -9.99 8.03 -12.02
C THR A 81 -8.54 7.82 -12.47
N ALA A 82 -7.95 8.75 -13.23
CA ALA A 82 -6.56 8.64 -13.70
C ALA A 82 -5.51 8.45 -12.58
N PRO A 83 -5.61 9.11 -11.41
CA PRO A 83 -4.70 8.85 -10.28
C PRO A 83 -4.83 7.40 -9.77
N LEU A 84 -6.05 6.84 -9.79
CA LEU A 84 -6.30 5.47 -9.35
C LEU A 84 -5.64 4.44 -10.28
N ILE A 85 -5.73 4.66 -11.60
CA ILE A 85 -5.12 3.80 -12.62
C ILE A 85 -3.60 3.73 -12.46
N LEU A 86 -2.96 4.85 -12.12
CA LEU A 86 -1.50 4.90 -11.95
C LEU A 86 -1.02 4.38 -10.59
N ILE A 87 -1.80 4.58 -9.53
CA ILE A 87 -1.42 4.17 -8.18
C ILE A 87 -1.66 2.66 -7.97
N ARG A 88 -2.63 2.04 -8.66
CA ARG A 88 -2.98 0.62 -8.47
C ARG A 88 -1.88 -0.39 -8.80
N PRO A 89 -1.10 -0.27 -9.89
CA PRO A 89 0.05 -1.15 -10.16
C PRO A 89 1.21 -0.94 -9.18
N LEU A 90 1.27 0.25 -8.60
CA LEU A 90 2.33 0.73 -7.74
C LEU A 90 2.10 0.32 -6.28
N SER A 91 0.87 0.47 -5.77
CA SER A 91 0.50 0.11 -4.41
C SER A 91 -1.00 -0.19 -4.31
N GLY A 92 -1.33 -1.42 -3.91
CA GLY A 92 -2.73 -1.82 -3.67
C GLY A 92 -3.38 -1.03 -2.52
N SER A 93 -2.65 -0.77 -1.44
CA SER A 93 -3.15 0.02 -0.31
C SER A 93 -3.24 1.51 -0.64
N GLY A 94 -2.30 2.04 -1.45
CA GLY A 94 -2.35 3.41 -1.95
C GLY A 94 -3.54 3.64 -2.89
N ALA A 95 -3.85 2.67 -3.74
CA ALA A 95 -5.00 2.76 -4.63
C ALA A 95 -6.33 2.71 -3.87
N LEU A 96 -6.44 1.90 -2.82
CA LEU A 96 -7.60 1.91 -1.94
C LEU A 96 -7.80 3.26 -1.25
N ALA A 97 -6.71 3.89 -0.79
CA ALA A 97 -6.78 5.22 -0.19
C ALA A 97 -7.27 6.27 -1.20
N VAL A 98 -6.76 6.24 -2.43
CA VAL A 98 -7.17 7.15 -3.51
C VAL A 98 -8.60 6.88 -3.96
N ALA A 99 -9.03 5.63 -4.10
CA ALA A 99 -10.41 5.27 -4.40
C ALA A 99 -11.37 5.80 -3.32
N THR A 100 -11.00 5.63 -2.05
CA THR A 100 -11.82 6.14 -0.93
C THR A 100 -11.93 7.66 -0.97
N GLU A 101 -10.87 8.36 -1.37
CA GLU A 101 -10.89 9.81 -1.53
C GLU A 101 -11.80 10.23 -2.69
N ILE A 102 -11.72 9.54 -3.83
CA ILE A 102 -12.60 9.78 -4.99
C ILE A 102 -14.07 9.56 -4.58
N ILE A 103 -14.39 8.41 -3.95
CA ILE A 103 -15.74 8.11 -3.46
C ILE A 103 -16.28 9.20 -2.53
N LYS A 104 -15.43 9.72 -1.63
CA LYS A 104 -15.82 10.80 -0.71
C LYS A 104 -16.08 12.12 -1.41
N GLN A 105 -15.35 12.42 -2.47
CA GLN A 105 -15.46 13.69 -3.21
C GLN A 105 -16.59 13.68 -4.23
N THR A 106 -16.78 12.56 -4.93
CA THR A 106 -17.70 12.45 -6.07
C THR A 106 -19.01 11.74 -5.72
N GLY A 107 -19.06 11.05 -4.58
CA GLY A 107 -20.19 10.24 -4.14
C GLY A 107 -20.12 8.80 -4.70
N PRO A 108 -20.60 7.80 -3.95
CA PRO A 108 -20.48 6.39 -4.31
C PRO A 108 -21.32 5.97 -5.53
N ASP A 109 -22.31 6.77 -5.91
CA ASP A 109 -23.19 6.50 -7.07
C ASP A 109 -22.77 7.26 -8.35
N SER A 110 -21.57 7.88 -8.33
CA SER A 110 -21.03 8.61 -9.48
C SER A 110 -20.20 7.69 -10.37
N GLU A 111 -20.00 8.04 -11.65
CA GLU A 111 -19.22 7.19 -12.58
C GLU A 111 -17.76 6.95 -12.16
N ALA A 112 -17.22 7.77 -11.24
CA ALA A 112 -15.88 7.65 -10.69
C ALA A 112 -15.83 7.03 -9.27
N GLY A 113 -16.98 6.90 -8.59
CA GLY A 113 -17.13 6.38 -7.22
C GLY A 113 -17.43 4.90 -7.16
#